data_AF-A0A1I1ZY25-F1
#
_entry.id   AF-A0A1I1ZY25-F1
#
_cell.length_a   1.000
_cell.length_b   1.000
_cell.length_c   1.000
_cell.angle_alpha   90.00
_cell.angle_beta   90.00
_cell.angle_gamma   90.00
#
_symmetry.space_group_name_H-M   'P 1'
#
loop_
_entity.id
_entity.type
_entity.pdbx_description
1 polymer ?
#
loop_
_entity_poly.entity_id
_entity_poly.type
_entity_poly.pdbx_seq_one_letter_code
_entity_poly.pdbx_strand_id
1 'polypeptide(L)'
;MSIAAGDLDRLVTIRKRAGVDAAGQPLDTWVNVAVSVWANIGGQTGKGAIFRPQADVPAAVKRYSVRVRYRTDVMEGMQVLEHGADGLPDEASAMRIVLVQMDKARRQWTDLVCEVGGNNG
;
A
#
# COMPACT_ATOMS: atom_id res chain seq x y z
N MET A 1 4.78 -20.50 -6.75
CA MET A 1 4.06 -21.27 -5.73
C MET A 1 2.70 -20.63 -5.59
N SER A 2 1.63 -21.43 -5.50
CA SER A 2 0.29 -20.93 -5.18
C SER A 2 0.27 -20.32 -3.78
N ILE A 3 -0.57 -19.31 -3.57
CA ILE A 3 -0.83 -18.76 -2.22
C ILE A 3 -1.48 -19.87 -1.38
N ALA A 4 -0.91 -20.17 -0.22
CA ALA A 4 -1.49 -21.10 0.74
C ALA A 4 -2.61 -20.41 1.54
N ALA A 5 -3.57 -21.20 2.03
CA ALA A 5 -4.55 -20.70 2.99
C ALA A 5 -3.82 -20.35 4.29
N GLY A 6 -3.80 -19.07 4.66
CA GLY A 6 -3.09 -18.55 5.84
C GLY A 6 -1.95 -17.56 5.51
N ASP A 7 -1.52 -17.47 4.26
CA ASP A 7 -0.44 -16.52 3.88
C ASP A 7 -0.91 -15.06 3.93
N LEU A 8 -2.22 -14.81 3.81
CA LEU A 8 -2.82 -13.48 3.86
C LEU A 8 -3.53 -13.30 5.22
N ASP A 9 -2.94 -12.51 6.10
CA ASP A 9 -3.28 -12.41 7.53
C ASP A 9 -3.83 -11.04 7.94
N ARG A 10 -3.77 -10.04 7.05
CA ARG A 10 -4.27 -8.68 7.27
C ARG A 10 -5.41 -8.36 6.35
N LEU A 11 -6.37 -7.59 6.86
CA LEU A 11 -7.46 -7.06 6.06
C LEU A 11 -7.13 -5.62 5.66
N VAL A 12 -7.25 -5.29 4.38
CA VAL A 12 -6.92 -3.96 3.85
C VAL A 12 -8.01 -3.40 2.94
N THR A 13 -8.10 -2.08 2.89
CA THR A 13 -8.87 -1.34 1.89
C THR A 13 -7.92 -0.63 0.94
N ILE A 14 -8.17 -0.76 -0.36
CA ILE A 14 -7.42 -0.06 -1.41
C ILE A 14 -8.31 1.05 -1.96
N ARG A 15 -7.78 2.27 -2.01
CA ARG A 15 -8.49 3.46 -2.50
C ARG A 15 -7.68 4.25 -3.52
N LYS A 16 -8.36 4.97 -4.40
CA LYS A 16 -7.78 5.89 -5.38
C LYS A 16 -8.31 7.30 -5.15
N ARG A 17 -7.60 8.33 -5.62
CA ARG A 17 -8.17 9.68 -5.64
C ARG A 17 -9.37 9.74 -6.57
N ALA A 18 -10.38 10.53 -6.20
CA ALA A 18 -11.63 10.68 -6.95
C ALA A 18 -11.43 11.31 -8.34
N GLY A 19 -10.36 12.09 -8.51
CA GLY A 19 -10.00 12.72 -9.77
C GLY A 19 -9.08 13.92 -9.56
N VAL A 20 -9.07 14.81 -10.54
CA VAL A 20 -8.44 16.13 -10.47
C VAL A 20 -9.54 17.20 -10.56
N ASP A 21 -9.28 18.37 -9.99
CA ASP A 21 -10.16 19.53 -10.13
C ASP A 21 -10.00 20.23 -11.49
N ALA A 22 -10.74 21.33 -11.69
CA ALA A 22 -10.70 22.10 -12.94
C ALA A 22 -9.33 22.75 -13.22
N ALA A 23 -8.48 22.90 -12.20
CA ALA A 23 -7.12 23.41 -12.32
C ALA A 23 -6.08 22.29 -12.52
N GLY A 24 -6.52 21.03 -12.61
CA GLY A 24 -5.64 19.87 -12.74
C GLY A 24 -4.99 19.41 -11.43
N GLN A 25 -5.42 19.94 -10.28
CA GLN A 25 -4.91 19.54 -8.98
C GLN A 25 -5.62 18.26 -8.51
N PRO A 26 -4.92 17.30 -7.90
CA PRO A 26 -5.56 16.11 -7.36
C PRO A 26 -6.60 16.45 -6.28
N LEU A 27 -7.81 15.91 -6.41
CA LEU A 27 -8.83 16.03 -5.37
C LEU A 27 -8.38 15.27 -4.12
N ASP A 28 -8.69 15.85 -2.95
CA ASP A 28 -8.44 15.18 -1.67
C ASP A 28 -9.54 14.20 -1.25
N THR A 29 -10.50 13.99 -2.14
CA THR A 29 -11.50 12.94 -2.01
C THR A 29 -10.92 11.61 -2.47
N TRP A 30 -11.10 10.57 -1.66
CA TRP A 30 -10.71 9.21 -2.00
C TRP A 30 -11.93 8.33 -2.26
N VAL A 31 -11.78 7.38 -3.18
CA VAL A 31 -12.82 6.42 -3.57
C VAL A 31 -12.27 5.02 -3.40
N ASN A 32 -13.02 4.16 -2.71
CA ASN A 32 -12.64 2.77 -2.50
C ASN A 32 -12.67 1.99 -3.82
N VAL A 33 -11.55 1.35 -4.14
CA VAL A 33 -11.39 0.44 -5.27
C VAL A 33 -11.67 -0.99 -4.83
N ALA A 34 -11.18 -1.37 -3.65
CA ALA A 34 -11.36 -2.68 -3.08
C ALA A 34 -11.50 -2.56 -1.55
N VAL A 35 -12.55 -3.13 -1.00
CA VAL A 35 -12.82 -3.13 0.45
C VAL A 35 -12.56 -4.53 0.99
N SER A 36 -11.99 -4.62 2.19
CA SER A 36 -11.80 -5.88 2.92
C SER A 36 -11.04 -6.96 2.12
N VAL A 37 -9.88 -6.58 1.57
CA VAL A 37 -8.98 -7.47 0.85
C VAL A 37 -8.02 -8.13 1.83
N TRP A 38 -7.92 -9.46 1.78
CA TRP A 38 -6.87 -10.17 2.52
C TRP A 38 -5.50 -9.91 1.88
N ALA A 39 -4.55 -9.52 2.71
CA ALA A 39 -3.19 -9.15 2.33
C ALA A 39 -2.17 -9.77 3.30
N ASN A 40 -0.94 -9.94 2.84
CA ASN A 40 0.23 -10.12 3.69
C ASN A 40 1.04 -8.83 3.67
N ILE A 41 1.38 -8.29 4.84
CA ILE A 41 2.13 -7.04 4.95
C ILE A 41 3.49 -7.35 5.58
N GLY A 42 4.55 -7.13 4.81
CA GLY A 42 5.93 -7.23 5.23
C GLY A 42 6.56 -5.84 5.39
N GLY A 43 7.07 -5.53 6.57
CA GLY A 43 7.89 -4.34 6.79
C GLY A 43 9.37 -4.60 6.53
N GLN A 44 10.13 -3.56 6.20
CA GLN A 44 11.60 -3.64 6.23
C GLN A 44 12.05 -3.97 7.66
N THR A 45 12.78 -5.07 7.85
CA THR A 45 13.29 -5.44 9.18
C THR A 45 14.32 -4.42 9.65
N GLY A 46 14.45 -4.19 10.96
CA GLY A 46 15.32 -3.15 11.54
C GLY A 46 16.78 -3.17 11.06
N LYS A 47 17.31 -4.31 10.58
CA LYS A 47 18.65 -4.39 9.98
C LYS A 47 18.76 -3.72 8.60
N GLY A 48 17.67 -3.65 7.83
CA GLY A 48 17.59 -2.90 6.57
C GLY A 48 17.24 -1.41 6.76
N ALA A 49 16.65 -1.05 7.91
CA ALA A 49 16.31 0.33 8.26
C ALA A 49 17.51 1.14 8.79
N ILE A 50 18.58 0.47 9.27
CA ILE A 50 19.85 1.09 9.68
C ILE A 50 20.71 1.35 8.43
N PHE A 51 20.21 2.13 7.48
CA PHE A 51 21.08 2.89 6.58
C PHE A 51 21.15 4.28 7.18
N ARG A 52 22.35 4.68 7.64
CA ARG A 52 22.58 5.83 8.52
C ARG A 52 21.77 7.06 8.08
N PRO A 53 20.98 7.69 8.96
CA PRO A 53 20.54 9.07 8.74
C PRO A 53 21.80 9.93 8.77
N GLN A 54 22.28 10.33 7.59
CA GLN A 54 23.26 11.40 7.48
C GLN A 54 22.53 12.67 7.94
N ALA A 55 23.16 13.50 8.78
CA ALA A 55 22.61 14.82 9.08
C ALA A 55 22.32 15.50 7.74
N ASP A 56 21.08 16.00 7.57
CA ASP A 56 20.47 16.51 6.31
C ASP A 56 19.67 15.52 5.41
N VAL A 57 19.33 14.32 5.87
CA VAL A 57 18.49 13.37 5.10
C VAL A 57 16.99 13.64 5.32
N PRO A 58 16.17 13.80 4.25
CA PRO A 58 14.72 13.98 4.36
C PRO A 58 14.04 12.80 5.10
N ALA A 59 12.86 13.08 5.68
CA ALA A 59 12.10 12.18 6.56
C ALA A 59 12.20 10.70 6.16
N ALA A 60 12.49 9.83 7.12
CA ALA A 60 12.67 8.40 6.88
C ALA A 60 11.43 7.79 6.21
N VAL A 61 11.51 7.56 4.89
CA VAL A 61 10.45 6.91 4.11
C VAL A 61 10.45 5.44 4.47
N LYS A 62 9.38 4.98 5.14
CA LYS A 62 9.21 3.57 5.48
C LYS A 62 8.58 2.85 4.30
N ARG A 63 9.19 1.74 3.87
CA ARG A 63 8.67 0.89 2.79
C ARG A 63 8.09 -0.40 3.34
N TYR A 64 6.96 -0.79 2.78
CA TYR A 64 6.23 -2.02 3.09
C TYR A 64 5.96 -2.78 1.79
N SER A 65 6.09 -4.11 1.81
CA SER A 65 5.60 -4.98 0.76
C SER A 65 4.21 -5.49 1.15
N VAL A 66 3.23 -5.29 0.29
CA VAL A 66 1.87 -5.79 0.50
C VAL A 66 1.53 -6.77 -0.61
N ARG A 67 1.38 -8.05 -0.28
CA ARG A 67 0.94 -9.07 -1.23
C ARG A 67 -0.56 -9.28 -1.10
N VAL A 68 -1.28 -9.17 -2.20
CA VAL A 68 -2.71 -9.50 -2.30
C VAL A 68 -2.95 -10.57 -3.37
N ARG A 69 -4.17 -11.13 -3.41
CA ARG A 69 -4.59 -11.96 -4.55
C ARG A 69 -4.49 -11.19 -5.87
N TYR A 70 -4.33 -11.92 -6.97
CA TYR A 70 -4.18 -11.30 -8.30
C TYR A 70 -5.33 -10.35 -8.63
N ARG A 71 -4.96 -9.11 -8.93
CA ARG A 71 -5.86 -8.00 -9.23
C ARG A 71 -5.23 -7.07 -10.26
N THR A 72 -6.06 -6.59 -11.19
CA THR A 72 -5.67 -5.68 -12.28
C THR A 72 -6.23 -4.27 -12.12
N ASP A 73 -7.07 -4.05 -11.10
CA ASP A 73 -7.71 -2.77 -10.78
C ASP A 73 -6.87 -1.89 -9.84
N VAL A 74 -5.71 -2.38 -9.41
CA VAL A 74 -4.76 -1.66 -8.54
C VAL A 74 -3.64 -1.06 -9.38
N MET A 75 -3.34 0.22 -9.15
CA MET A 75 -2.32 0.98 -9.88
C MET A 75 -1.46 1.82 -8.92
N GLU A 76 -0.35 2.34 -9.42
CA GLU A 76 0.51 3.28 -8.71
C GLU A 76 -0.24 4.59 -8.37
N GLY A 77 0.13 5.22 -7.26
CA GLY A 77 -0.54 6.43 -6.75
C GLY A 77 -1.82 6.18 -5.95
N MET A 78 -2.32 4.93 -5.92
CA MET A 78 -3.38 4.50 -5.00
C MET A 78 -2.85 4.37 -3.56
N GLN A 79 -3.76 4.19 -2.60
CA GLN A 79 -3.44 3.97 -1.19
C GLN A 79 -3.98 2.65 -0.67
N VAL A 80 -3.26 2.07 0.29
CA VAL A 80 -3.67 0.91 1.09
C VAL A 80 -3.88 1.38 2.52
N LEU A 81 -4.99 0.97 3.13
CA LEU A 81 -5.32 1.19 4.53
C LEU A 81 -5.47 -0.18 5.20
N GLU A 82 -4.78 -0.38 6.31
CA GLU A 82 -4.98 -1.55 7.17
C GLU A 82 -6.29 -1.39 7.94
N HIS A 83 -6.96 -2.51 8.20
CA HIS A 83 -8.12 -2.50 9.08
C HIS A 83 -7.66 -2.62 10.54
N GLY A 84 -8.31 -1.87 11.42
CA GLY A 84 -8.14 -1.95 12.86
C GLY A 84 -8.78 -3.22 13.46
N ALA A 85 -8.65 -3.35 14.78
CA ALA A 85 -9.27 -4.45 15.54
C ALA A 85 -10.81 -4.43 15.48
N ASP A 86 -11.39 -3.28 15.16
CA ASP A 86 -12.82 -3.08 14.92
C ASP A 86 -13.28 -3.55 13.51
N GLY A 87 -12.35 -3.96 12.66
CA GLY A 87 -12.62 -4.40 11.30
C GLY A 87 -12.86 -3.26 10.31
N LEU A 88 -12.64 -2.00 10.71
CA LEU A 88 -12.78 -0.81 9.87
C LEU A 88 -11.42 -0.33 9.35
N PRO A 89 -11.34 0.29 8.16
CA PRO A 89 -10.08 0.85 7.65
C PRO A 89 -9.59 1.99 8.55
N ASP A 90 -8.32 1.91 8.96
CA ASP A 90 -7.64 2.92 9.76
C ASP A 90 -6.95 3.95 8.86
N GLU A 91 -7.44 5.19 8.88
CA GLU A 91 -6.89 6.32 8.12
C GLU A 91 -5.43 6.64 8.48
N ALA A 92 -5.02 6.41 9.74
CA ALA A 92 -3.65 6.66 10.18
C ALA A 92 -2.65 5.66 9.56
N SER A 93 -3.13 4.52 9.07
CA SER A 93 -2.34 3.47 8.42
C SER A 93 -2.14 3.68 6.91
N ALA A 94 -2.58 4.81 6.35
CA ALA A 94 -2.56 5.03 4.91
C ALA A 94 -1.14 4.96 4.32
N MET A 95 -0.92 3.99 3.43
CA MET A 95 0.34 3.80 2.70
C MET A 95 0.13 4.05 1.22
N ARG A 96 1.00 4.84 0.60
CA ARG A 96 0.94 5.11 -0.85
C ARG A 96 1.58 3.98 -1.64
N ILE A 97 0.88 3.45 -2.63
CA ILE A 97 1.42 2.47 -3.58
C ILE A 97 2.35 3.18 -4.56
N VAL A 98 3.61 2.77 -4.59
CA VAL A 98 4.65 3.31 -5.49
C VAL A 98 5.07 2.34 -6.59
N LEU A 99 4.78 1.05 -6.43
CA LEU A 99 5.02 0.04 -7.47
C LEU A 99 3.97 -1.06 -7.39
N VAL A 100 3.50 -1.51 -8.54
CA VAL A 100 2.59 -2.66 -8.67
C VAL A 100 3.24 -3.74 -9.53
N GLN A 101 3.44 -4.93 -8.96
CA GLN A 101 4.01 -6.08 -9.64
C GLN A 101 3.03 -7.26 -9.63
N MET A 102 2.48 -7.58 -10.80
CA MET A 102 1.53 -8.68 -10.95
C MET A 102 2.23 -9.96 -11.37
N ASP A 103 1.79 -11.11 -10.86
CA ASP A 103 2.16 -12.41 -11.41
C ASP A 103 1.48 -12.63 -12.77
N LYS A 104 2.01 -12.03 -13.83
CA LYS A 104 1.42 -12.15 -15.18
C LYS A 104 1.45 -13.58 -15.71
N ALA A 105 2.37 -14.41 -15.23
CA ALA A 105 2.55 -15.78 -15.71
C ALA A 105 1.48 -16.73 -15.13
N ARG A 106 1.24 -16.69 -13.82
CA ARG A 106 0.30 -17.63 -13.16
C ARG A 106 -0.98 -16.97 -12.65
N ARG A 107 -1.02 -15.63 -12.60
CA ARG A 107 -2.16 -14.84 -12.13
C ARG A 107 -2.62 -15.18 -10.72
N GLN A 108 -1.67 -15.40 -9.81
CA GLN A 108 -1.97 -15.83 -8.44
C GLN A 108 -1.98 -14.68 -7.44
N TRP A 109 -1.08 -13.71 -7.61
CA TRP A 109 -0.90 -12.60 -6.67
C TRP A 109 -0.57 -11.28 -7.39
N THR A 110 -0.78 -10.19 -6.67
CA THR A 110 -0.29 -8.86 -7.00
C THR A 110 0.50 -8.34 -5.80
N ASP A 111 1.76 -8.01 -6.02
CA ASP A 111 2.64 -7.40 -5.02
C ASP A 111 2.62 -5.88 -5.18
N LEU A 112 2.52 -5.20 -4.06
CA LEU A 112 2.51 -3.75 -3.97
C LEU A 112 3.70 -3.33 -3.12
N VAL A 113 4.45 -2.34 -3.58
CA VAL A 113 5.41 -1.63 -2.73
C VAL A 113 4.72 -0.36 -2.27
N CYS A 114 4.65 -0.18 -0.96
CA CYS A 114 3.97 0.94 -0.33
C CYS A 114 4.94 1.78 0.50
N GLU A 115 4.69 3.09 0.57
CA GLU A 115 5.49 4.04 1.34
C GLU A 115 4.64 4.81 2.36
N VAL A 116 5.20 5.02 3.55
CA VAL A 116 4.66 5.86 4.62
C VAL A 116 5.67 6.96 4.94
N GLY A 117 5.19 8.20 5.08
CA GLY A 117 6.01 9.37 5.46
C GLY A 117 6.63 10.14 4.30
N GLY A 118 6.44 9.71 3.04
CA GLY A 118 6.89 10.45 1.85
C GLY A 118 6.01 11.64 1.46
N ASN A 119 5.07 12.07 2.33
CA ASN A 119 4.16 13.18 2.07
C ASN A 119 4.01 14.04 3.33
N ASN A 120 5.12 14.62 3.79
CA ASN A 120 5.07 15.83 4.60
C ASN A 120 5.10 17.00 3.61
N GLY A 121 4.15 17.93 3.77
CA GLY A 121 3.93 19.07 2.88
C GLY A 121 5.09 20.04 2.74
#